data_AF-A0A0G2I2Q1-F1
#
_entry.id   AF-A0A0G2I2Q1-F1
#
_cell.length_a   1.000
_cell.length_b   1.000
_cell.length_c   1.000
_cell.angle_alpha   90.00
_cell.angle_beta   90.00
_cell.angle_gamma   90.00
#
_symmetry.space_group_name_H-M   'P 1'
#
loop_
_entity.id
_entity.type
_entity.pdbx_description
1 polymer ?
#
loop_
_entity_poly.entity_id
_entity_poly.type
_entity_poly.pdbx_seq_one_letter_code
_entity_poly.pdbx_strand_id
1 'polypeptide(L)'
;MGILRLRIFLTIRSKPWIIYRSIKRPQSTLRVPSDPDSLSQRLPANSWDSHMHIVDPSHYPLSSTATYTPRKPHTLSEALIFESTLGFRNLVLVQPSIYGYDNTCLLDGLKQLGPSHGRGVVCFDAATINVKRRHDDNDSSLTTWHRLGVRGVRLNFVSVPQQLNARELERTLHKYADIIRGFGWVLQLYAPMQNMPDLLHIIPQLGVKVCLDHFAKPTLPSSSSSSSSSSSSSSSSSSLSLSSSPFNPYALPGFTSLISLLEQGSTYVKISAPYRLSDDPQFQHLDVLARELMRAGKEQLVFATDWPHTRFEGVDIAPFAEACLRWCAEEDAGMAERLFRRNAEVLWDVKPE
;
A
#
# COMPACT_ATOMS: atom_id res chain seq x y z
N MET A 1 -80.66 -5.67 -23.78
CA MET A 1 -80.01 -5.04 -24.96
C MET A 1 -78.65 -4.53 -24.54
N GLY A 2 -77.59 -5.09 -25.13
CA GLY A 2 -76.22 -4.93 -24.66
C GLY A 2 -75.56 -3.63 -25.11
N ILE A 3 -74.59 -3.18 -24.31
CA ILE A 3 -73.58 -2.20 -24.72
C ILE A 3 -72.19 -2.75 -24.38
N LEU A 4 -71.33 -2.60 -25.38
CA LEU A 4 -70.08 -3.26 -25.67
C LEU A 4 -68.93 -2.80 -24.75
N ARG A 5 -68.19 -3.74 -24.14
CA ARG A 5 -66.89 -3.46 -23.49
C ARG A 5 -65.75 -3.82 -24.46
N LEU A 6 -65.03 -2.80 -24.94
CA LEU A 6 -63.81 -2.95 -25.75
C LEU A 6 -62.62 -3.27 -24.83
N ARG A 7 -62.05 -4.48 -24.97
CA ARG A 7 -60.79 -4.89 -24.33
C ARG A 7 -59.63 -4.62 -25.30
N ILE A 8 -58.72 -3.73 -24.92
CA ILE A 8 -57.45 -3.51 -25.61
C ILE A 8 -56.42 -4.49 -25.02
N PHE A 9 -55.92 -5.41 -25.85
CA PHE A 9 -54.76 -6.25 -25.55
C PHE A 9 -53.49 -5.50 -25.96
N LEU A 10 -52.60 -5.21 -25.00
CA LEU A 10 -51.26 -4.69 -25.27
C LEU A 10 -50.27 -5.86 -25.31
N THR A 11 -49.79 -6.20 -26.49
CA THR A 11 -48.82 -7.28 -26.73
C THR A 11 -47.42 -6.82 -26.34
N ILE A 12 -46.89 -7.32 -25.23
CA ILE A 12 -45.48 -7.09 -24.82
C ILE A 12 -44.59 -8.03 -25.65
N ARG A 13 -43.89 -7.49 -26.65
CA ARG A 13 -42.80 -8.17 -27.36
C ARG A 13 -41.52 -8.13 -26.52
N SER A 14 -41.09 -9.29 -26.04
CA SER A 14 -39.79 -9.54 -25.42
C SER A 14 -38.66 -9.33 -26.44
N LYS A 15 -37.67 -8.50 -26.08
CA LYS A 15 -36.43 -8.31 -26.85
C LYS A 15 -35.40 -9.39 -26.45
N PRO A 16 -34.66 -9.99 -27.40
CA PRO A 16 -33.69 -11.04 -27.10
C PRO A 16 -32.41 -10.48 -26.45
N TRP A 17 -31.83 -11.29 -25.57
CA TRP A 17 -30.59 -11.06 -24.86
C TRP A 17 -29.40 -10.98 -25.82
N ILE A 18 -28.62 -9.90 -25.75
CA ILE A 18 -27.35 -9.76 -26.46
C ILE A 18 -26.28 -10.48 -25.65
N ILE A 19 -25.72 -11.55 -26.21
CA ILE A 19 -24.56 -12.28 -25.69
C ILE A 19 -23.32 -11.42 -25.97
N TYR A 20 -22.73 -10.83 -24.93
CA TYR A 20 -21.39 -10.24 -25.02
C TYR A 20 -20.35 -11.36 -25.15
N ARG A 21 -19.90 -11.62 -26.39
CA ARG A 21 -18.69 -12.42 -26.64
C ARG A 21 -17.48 -11.61 -26.16
N SER A 22 -16.78 -12.15 -25.15
CA SER A 22 -15.48 -11.66 -24.68
C SER A 22 -14.47 -11.64 -25.82
N ILE A 23 -14.12 -10.45 -26.31
CA ILE A 23 -13.02 -10.26 -27.27
C ILE A 23 -11.71 -10.40 -26.49
N LYS A 24 -11.02 -11.54 -26.63
CA LYS A 24 -9.65 -11.73 -26.14
C LYS A 24 -8.73 -10.76 -26.88
N ARG A 25 -8.14 -9.79 -26.17
CA ARG A 25 -7.05 -8.96 -26.71
C ARG A 25 -5.78 -9.82 -26.85
N PRO A 26 -5.02 -9.70 -27.94
CA PRO A 26 -3.74 -10.39 -28.08
C PRO A 26 -2.72 -9.77 -27.12
N GLN A 27 -2.21 -10.58 -26.19
CA GLN A 27 -1.04 -10.23 -25.37
C GLN A 27 0.19 -10.19 -26.28
N SER A 28 0.88 -9.04 -26.36
CA SER A 28 2.16 -8.95 -27.04
C SER A 28 3.22 -9.67 -26.20
N THR A 29 3.74 -10.77 -26.73
CA THR A 29 4.81 -11.56 -26.13
C THR A 29 6.17 -10.92 -26.40
N LEU A 30 6.56 -9.91 -25.61
CA LEU A 30 7.98 -9.65 -25.39
C LEU A 30 8.37 -10.47 -24.16
N ARG A 31 8.97 -11.64 -24.39
CA ARG A 31 9.49 -12.51 -23.35
C ARG A 31 10.67 -11.80 -22.67
N VAL A 32 10.44 -11.32 -21.46
CA VAL A 32 11.52 -11.09 -20.49
C VAL A 32 12.22 -12.46 -20.32
N PRO A 33 13.56 -12.54 -20.34
CA PRO A 33 14.26 -13.77 -20.03
C PRO A 33 13.74 -14.26 -18.66
N SER A 34 13.10 -15.42 -18.64
CA SER A 34 12.69 -16.03 -17.39
C SER A 34 13.95 -16.54 -16.73
N ASP A 35 14.27 -15.99 -15.57
CA ASP A 35 15.14 -16.68 -14.63
C ASP A 35 14.50 -18.07 -14.36
N PRO A 36 15.25 -19.18 -14.50
CA PRO A 36 14.69 -20.51 -14.25
C PRO A 36 14.17 -20.67 -12.82
N ASP A 37 14.64 -19.85 -11.88
CA ASP A 37 14.23 -19.91 -10.49
C ASP A 37 12.90 -19.17 -10.24
N SER A 38 12.01 -19.78 -9.45
CA SER A 38 10.76 -19.15 -9.04
C SER A 38 11.03 -17.90 -8.20
N LEU A 39 10.07 -16.97 -8.16
CA LEU A 39 10.15 -15.76 -7.33
C LEU A 39 10.54 -16.10 -5.88
N SER A 40 9.96 -17.16 -5.32
CA SER A 40 10.23 -17.64 -3.97
C SER A 40 11.67 -18.13 -3.74
N GLN A 41 12.37 -18.59 -4.78
CA GLN A 41 13.77 -19.01 -4.70
C GLN A 41 14.73 -17.81 -4.79
N ARG A 42 14.30 -16.72 -5.43
CA ARG A 42 15.12 -15.51 -5.65
C ARG A 42 14.94 -14.44 -4.58
N LEU A 43 13.82 -14.43 -3.86
CA LEU A 43 13.65 -13.56 -2.71
C LEU A 43 14.67 -13.93 -1.61
N PRO A 44 15.26 -12.93 -0.92
CA PRO A 44 16.07 -13.18 0.26
C PRO A 44 15.36 -14.06 1.28
N ALA A 45 16.09 -14.97 1.91
CA ALA A 45 15.55 -15.78 3.00
C ALA A 45 15.01 -14.87 4.12
N ASN A 46 13.90 -15.24 4.76
CA ASN A 46 13.25 -14.45 5.81
C ASN A 46 12.76 -13.06 5.34
N SER A 47 12.41 -12.93 4.06
CA SER A 47 11.76 -11.73 3.54
C SER A 47 10.44 -11.41 4.26
N TRP A 48 10.17 -10.11 4.38
CA TRP A 48 9.01 -9.52 5.03
C TRP A 48 8.05 -8.93 3.99
N ASP A 49 6.77 -9.30 4.08
CA ASP A 49 5.71 -8.44 3.56
C ASP A 49 5.36 -7.38 4.63
N SER A 50 5.75 -6.13 4.37
CA SER A 50 5.57 -5.04 5.35
C SER A 50 4.18 -4.38 5.33
N HIS A 51 3.21 -4.88 4.57
CA HIS A 51 1.85 -4.36 4.59
C HIS A 51 0.85 -5.31 3.96
N MET A 52 0.00 -5.90 4.81
CA MET A 52 -1.20 -6.59 4.36
C MET A 52 -2.34 -6.43 5.36
N HIS A 53 -3.54 -6.85 4.96
CA HIS A 53 -4.74 -6.82 5.78
C HIS A 53 -5.35 -8.21 5.87
N ILE A 54 -5.75 -8.63 7.06
CA ILE A 54 -6.67 -9.76 7.23
C ILE A 54 -8.07 -9.22 7.54
N VAL A 55 -9.07 -9.86 6.96
CA VAL A 55 -10.45 -9.38 6.96
C VAL A 55 -11.38 -10.58 7.09
N ASP A 56 -12.12 -10.67 8.18
CA ASP A 56 -13.12 -11.71 8.41
C ASP A 56 -14.40 -11.11 9.03
N PRO A 57 -15.29 -10.52 8.20
CA PRO A 57 -16.52 -9.89 8.68
C PRO A 57 -17.52 -10.86 9.32
N SER A 58 -17.29 -12.18 9.19
CA SER A 58 -18.16 -13.20 9.78
C SER A 58 -17.92 -13.38 11.28
N HIS A 59 -16.68 -13.14 11.73
CA HIS A 59 -16.30 -13.23 13.14
C HIS A 59 -16.03 -11.86 13.80
N TYR A 60 -15.66 -10.85 13.00
CA TYR A 60 -15.36 -9.51 13.49
C TYR A 60 -16.28 -8.48 12.83
N PRO A 61 -17.13 -7.77 13.61
CA PRO A 61 -18.04 -6.77 13.05
C PRO A 61 -17.32 -5.64 12.32
N LEU A 62 -17.90 -5.17 11.22
CA LEU A 62 -17.42 -3.96 10.56
C LEU A 62 -17.71 -2.73 11.43
N SER A 63 -16.85 -1.73 11.35
CA SER A 63 -17.10 -0.40 11.91
C SER A 63 -18.37 0.20 11.29
N SER A 64 -19.11 0.96 12.09
CA SER A 64 -20.25 1.75 11.60
C SER A 64 -19.86 2.79 10.54
N THR A 65 -18.57 3.13 10.44
CA THR A 65 -18.03 4.06 9.44
C THR A 65 -17.30 3.35 8.28
N ALA A 66 -17.47 2.03 8.12
CA ALA A 66 -16.83 1.29 7.05
C ALA A 66 -17.28 1.81 5.67
N THR A 67 -16.33 2.12 4.80
CA THR A 67 -16.61 2.71 3.47
C THR A 67 -16.88 1.67 2.40
N TYR A 68 -16.69 0.38 2.70
CA TYR A 68 -17.02 -0.74 1.84
C TYR A 68 -17.19 -2.02 2.66
N THR A 69 -17.88 -2.99 2.08
CA THR A 69 -18.00 -4.35 2.61
C THR A 69 -17.21 -5.31 1.72
N PRO A 70 -16.27 -6.09 2.27
CA PRO A 70 -15.58 -7.14 1.54
C PRO A 70 -16.58 -8.15 0.97
N ARG A 71 -16.38 -8.59 -0.29
CA ARG A 71 -17.27 -9.60 -0.92
C ARG A 71 -17.14 -10.98 -0.28
N LYS A 72 -15.97 -11.27 0.30
CA LYS A 72 -15.67 -12.50 1.03
C LYS A 72 -14.65 -12.23 2.14
N PRO A 73 -14.50 -13.14 3.11
CA PRO A 73 -13.36 -13.15 4.02
C PRO A 73 -12.03 -13.30 3.27
N HIS A 74 -10.99 -12.77 3.90
CA HIS A 74 -9.58 -12.81 3.56
C HIS A 74 -8.82 -13.08 4.87
N THR A 75 -8.87 -14.34 5.29
CA THR A 75 -8.39 -14.79 6.60
C THR A 75 -6.87 -14.88 6.67
N LEU A 76 -6.30 -15.02 7.88
CA LEU A 76 -4.86 -15.28 8.04
C LEU A 76 -4.40 -16.54 7.29
N SER A 77 -5.20 -17.60 7.30
CA SER A 77 -4.87 -18.84 6.57
C SER A 77 -4.79 -18.60 5.06
N GLU A 78 -5.71 -17.82 4.49
CA GLU A 78 -5.65 -17.46 3.06
C GLU A 78 -4.45 -16.56 2.75
N ALA A 79 -4.12 -15.64 3.66
CA ALA A 79 -2.90 -14.83 3.60
C ALA A 79 -1.65 -15.72 3.56
N LEU A 80 -1.50 -16.66 4.49
CA LEU A 80 -0.34 -17.57 4.53
C LEU A 80 -0.20 -18.43 3.27
N ILE A 81 -1.33 -18.89 2.71
CA ILE A 81 -1.32 -19.60 1.42
C ILE A 81 -0.82 -18.68 0.32
N PHE A 82 -1.34 -17.46 0.22
CA PHE A 82 -0.91 -16.47 -0.76
C PHE A 82 0.59 -16.15 -0.65
N GLU A 83 1.07 -15.83 0.56
CA GLU A 83 2.47 -15.46 0.82
C GLU A 83 3.44 -16.60 0.49
N SER A 84 3.03 -17.84 0.72
CA SER A 84 3.83 -19.02 0.36
C SER A 84 4.08 -19.14 -1.16
N THR A 85 3.18 -18.61 -1.99
CA THR A 85 3.35 -18.61 -3.45
C THR A 85 4.42 -17.61 -3.91
N LEU A 86 4.63 -16.53 -3.15
CA LEU A 86 5.62 -15.50 -3.44
C LEU A 86 6.95 -15.79 -2.75
N GLY A 87 6.94 -16.47 -1.60
CA GLY A 87 8.12 -16.80 -0.81
C GLY A 87 8.29 -15.98 0.47
N PHE A 88 7.30 -15.20 0.88
CA PHE A 88 7.32 -14.46 2.14
C PHE A 88 6.97 -15.38 3.32
N ARG A 89 7.64 -15.14 4.44
CA ARG A 89 7.41 -15.87 5.70
C ARG A 89 7.04 -14.96 6.86
N ASN A 90 7.44 -13.69 6.79
CA ASN A 90 7.23 -12.73 7.84
C ASN A 90 6.25 -11.65 7.38
N LEU A 91 5.28 -11.31 8.23
CA LEU A 91 4.13 -10.49 7.86
C LEU A 91 3.96 -9.31 8.80
N VAL A 92 3.65 -8.16 8.24
CA VAL A 92 3.13 -7.01 8.97
C VAL A 92 1.63 -6.87 8.68
N LEU A 93 0.82 -7.27 9.65
CA LEU A 93 -0.62 -7.06 9.63
C LEU A 93 -0.91 -5.59 9.94
N VAL A 94 -1.61 -4.92 9.03
CA VAL A 94 -2.00 -3.51 9.17
C VAL A 94 -3.50 -3.45 9.36
N GLN A 95 -3.97 -2.66 10.32
CA GLN A 95 -5.40 -2.48 10.58
C GLN A 95 -6.10 -1.83 9.37
N PRO A 96 -7.08 -2.50 8.74
CA PRO A 96 -7.84 -1.92 7.65
C PRO A 96 -8.93 -0.98 8.18
N SER A 97 -9.26 0.07 7.41
CA SER A 97 -10.21 1.11 7.86
C SER A 97 -11.63 0.60 8.10
N ILE A 98 -12.02 -0.54 7.53
CA ILE A 98 -13.34 -1.13 7.68
C ILE A 98 -13.62 -1.63 9.10
N TYR A 99 -12.60 -1.84 9.93
CA TYR A 99 -12.73 -2.20 11.34
C TYR A 99 -12.54 -1.01 12.28
N GLY A 100 -12.23 0.17 11.75
CA GLY A 100 -11.98 1.37 12.57
C GLY A 100 -10.89 1.10 13.61
N TYR A 101 -11.23 1.31 14.88
CA TYR A 101 -10.32 1.10 16.02
C TYR A 101 -10.48 -0.26 16.71
N ASP A 102 -11.36 -1.14 16.20
CA ASP A 102 -11.42 -2.52 16.67
C ASP A 102 -10.29 -3.34 16.01
N ASN A 103 -9.20 -3.52 16.74
CA ASN A 103 -8.02 -4.26 16.26
C ASN A 103 -8.10 -5.77 16.51
N THR A 104 -9.24 -6.31 16.97
CA THR A 104 -9.33 -7.69 17.47
C THR A 104 -8.92 -8.71 16.40
N CYS A 105 -9.39 -8.57 15.16
CA CYS A 105 -9.02 -9.43 14.03
C CYS A 105 -7.49 -9.47 13.83
N LEU A 106 -6.84 -8.30 13.81
CA LEU A 106 -5.39 -8.16 13.68
C LEU A 106 -4.66 -8.82 14.85
N LEU A 107 -5.10 -8.56 16.08
CA LEU A 107 -4.46 -9.07 17.30
C LEU A 107 -4.57 -10.60 17.40
N ASP A 108 -5.70 -11.17 17.00
CA ASP A 108 -5.87 -12.62 16.94
C ASP A 108 -5.04 -13.27 15.83
N GLY A 109 -4.82 -12.55 14.72
CA GLY A 109 -3.83 -12.93 13.71
C GLY A 109 -2.40 -12.95 14.27
N LEU A 110 -2.01 -11.93 15.06
CA LEU A 110 -0.68 -11.89 15.69
C LEU A 110 -0.46 -13.00 16.72
N LYS A 111 -1.49 -13.37 17.50
CA LYS A 111 -1.41 -14.50 18.43
C LYS A 111 -1.07 -15.82 17.71
N GLN A 112 -1.59 -15.99 16.48
CA GLN A 112 -1.33 -17.17 15.67
C GLN A 112 0.05 -17.13 15.00
N LEU A 113 0.49 -15.98 14.51
CA LEU A 113 1.80 -15.82 13.87
C LEU A 113 2.96 -15.88 14.86
N GLY A 114 2.74 -15.35 16.08
CA GLY A 114 3.80 -15.15 17.07
C GLY A 114 4.77 -14.01 16.69
N PRO A 115 5.55 -13.51 17.67
CA PRO A 115 6.44 -12.36 17.48
C PRO A 115 7.71 -12.69 16.69
N SER A 116 7.93 -13.94 16.25
CA SER A 116 9.04 -14.26 15.34
C SER A 116 8.69 -13.92 13.89
N HIS A 117 7.42 -14.11 13.49
CA HIS A 117 6.97 -13.96 12.10
C HIS A 117 5.91 -12.87 11.91
N GLY A 118 5.26 -12.42 12.99
CA GLY A 118 4.19 -11.44 12.94
C GLY A 118 4.60 -10.08 13.53
N ARG A 119 4.22 -9.02 12.83
CA ARG A 119 4.22 -7.64 13.34
C ARG A 119 2.88 -6.98 13.05
N GLY A 120 2.50 -6.03 13.90
CA GLY A 120 1.21 -5.34 13.79
C GLY A 120 1.32 -3.83 13.70
N VAL A 121 0.46 -3.22 12.89
CA VAL A 121 0.21 -1.77 12.90
C VAL A 121 -1.27 -1.54 13.18
N VAL A 122 -1.58 -1.03 14.37
CA VAL A 122 -2.95 -0.83 14.87
C VAL A 122 -3.51 0.54 14.49
N CYS A 123 -4.81 0.74 14.66
CA CYS A 123 -5.42 2.06 14.69
C CYS A 123 -6.08 2.29 16.06
N PHE A 124 -5.96 3.48 16.61
CA PHE A 124 -6.71 3.91 17.79
C PHE A 124 -6.94 5.42 17.72
N ASP A 125 -7.83 5.96 18.53
CA ASP A 125 -7.97 7.39 18.72
C ASP A 125 -7.09 7.88 19.88
N ALA A 126 -6.14 8.77 19.56
CA ALA A 126 -5.23 9.35 20.54
C ALA A 126 -5.94 10.10 21.69
N ALA A 127 -7.18 10.58 21.49
CA ALA A 127 -7.93 11.28 22.53
C ALA A 127 -8.54 10.34 23.58
N THR A 128 -8.80 9.07 23.22
CA THR A 128 -9.56 8.12 24.05
C THR A 128 -8.75 6.89 24.47
N ILE A 129 -7.61 6.62 23.82
CA ILE A 129 -6.76 5.47 24.15
C ILE A 129 -6.26 5.54 25.59
N ASN A 130 -6.34 4.43 26.32
CA ASN A 130 -5.89 4.35 27.71
C ASN A 130 -4.37 4.20 27.78
N VAL A 131 -3.67 5.32 27.99
CA VAL A 131 -2.20 5.38 28.11
C VAL A 131 -1.73 5.31 29.57
N LYS A 132 -2.63 5.17 30.56
CA LYS A 132 -2.25 5.29 31.98
C LYS A 132 -1.22 4.23 32.37
N ARG A 133 0.04 4.69 32.52
CA ARG A 133 1.07 4.06 33.36
C ARG A 133 0.74 4.42 34.81
N ARG A 134 -0.12 3.64 35.47
CA ARG A 134 -0.05 3.63 36.95
C ARG A 134 1.25 2.94 37.31
N HIS A 135 1.85 3.38 38.41
CA HIS A 135 3.18 2.98 38.86
C HIS A 135 3.34 1.46 39.10
N ASP A 136 2.24 0.69 39.01
CA ASP A 136 2.16 -0.77 39.19
C ASP A 136 1.45 -1.55 38.05
N ASP A 137 0.94 -0.90 36.99
CA ASP A 137 0.13 -1.60 35.97
C ASP A 137 0.98 -2.16 34.82
N ASN A 138 1.31 -3.44 34.91
CA ASN A 138 2.01 -4.23 33.89
C ASN A 138 1.12 -4.59 32.67
N ASP A 139 -0.08 -4.00 32.53
CA ASP A 139 -1.17 -4.49 31.67
C ASP A 139 -2.04 -3.38 31.03
N SER A 140 -1.43 -2.30 30.53
CA SER A 140 -2.13 -1.40 29.62
C SER A 140 -2.37 -2.08 28.26
N SER A 141 -3.46 -1.73 27.56
CA SER A 141 -3.76 -2.30 26.23
C SER A 141 -2.59 -2.17 25.26
N LEU A 142 -1.85 -1.06 25.30
CA LEU A 142 -0.66 -0.84 24.47
C LEU A 142 0.51 -1.77 24.84
N THR A 143 0.73 -2.03 26.12
CA THR A 143 1.77 -2.98 26.58
C THR A 143 1.45 -4.40 26.11
N THR A 144 0.19 -4.80 26.24
CA THR A 144 -0.27 -6.11 25.77
C THR A 144 -0.18 -6.22 24.24
N TRP A 145 -0.56 -5.18 23.50
CA TRP A 145 -0.36 -5.13 22.05
C TRP A 145 1.12 -5.19 21.65
N HIS A 146 2.00 -4.48 22.37
CA HIS A 146 3.44 -4.52 22.13
C HIS A 146 4.01 -5.94 22.31
N ARG A 147 3.60 -6.65 23.38
CA ARG A 147 4.00 -8.05 23.62
C ARG A 147 3.51 -9.01 22.53
N LEU A 148 2.31 -8.76 21.98
CA LEU A 148 1.77 -9.53 20.86
C LEU A 148 2.49 -9.26 19.52
N GLY A 149 3.33 -8.23 19.43
CA GLY A 149 4.10 -7.90 18.22
C GLY A 149 3.65 -6.62 17.51
N VAL A 150 2.74 -5.83 18.10
CA VAL A 150 2.42 -4.50 17.55
C VAL A 150 3.66 -3.61 17.65
N ARG A 151 3.95 -2.90 16.56
CA ARG A 151 5.10 -2.02 16.38
C ARG A 151 4.77 -0.71 15.69
N GLY A 152 3.49 -0.41 15.49
CA GLY A 152 3.12 0.89 14.94
C GLY A 152 1.65 1.24 15.11
N VAL A 153 1.36 2.51 14.85
CA VAL A 153 0.00 3.03 14.70
C VAL A 153 -0.15 3.66 13.32
N ARG A 154 -1.31 3.48 12.69
CA ARG A 154 -1.59 4.01 11.35
C ARG A 154 -2.53 5.21 11.39
N LEU A 155 -2.19 6.25 10.61
CA LEU A 155 -3.08 7.34 10.23
C LEU A 155 -3.30 7.31 8.71
N ASN A 156 -4.57 7.30 8.30
CA ASN A 156 -4.96 7.16 6.90
C ASN A 156 -5.75 8.39 6.43
N PHE A 157 -5.06 9.32 5.78
CA PHE A 157 -5.63 10.58 5.27
C PHE A 157 -6.12 10.47 3.81
N VAL A 158 -5.90 9.34 3.14
CA VAL A 158 -6.33 9.13 1.74
C VAL A 158 -7.66 8.41 1.66
N SER A 159 -7.83 7.30 2.39
CA SER A 159 -9.06 6.50 2.34
C SER A 159 -10.14 7.05 3.28
N VAL A 160 -9.73 7.81 4.29
CA VAL A 160 -10.62 8.56 5.20
C VAL A 160 -10.18 10.02 5.17
N PRO A 161 -10.50 10.77 4.09
CA PRO A 161 -10.02 12.13 3.92
C PRO A 161 -10.40 13.01 5.10
N GLN A 162 -9.39 13.65 5.69
CA GLN A 162 -9.56 14.72 6.66
C GLN A 162 -8.90 15.96 6.06
N GLN A 163 -9.66 17.05 5.94
CA GLN A 163 -9.08 18.34 5.57
C GLN A 163 -8.41 18.92 6.81
N LEU A 164 -7.14 18.59 7.00
CA LEU A 164 -6.30 19.17 8.05
C LEU A 164 -5.42 20.25 7.44
N ASN A 165 -5.40 21.44 8.03
CA ASN A 165 -4.34 22.40 7.74
C ASN A 165 -3.00 21.95 8.36
N ALA A 166 -1.90 22.59 7.98
CA ALA A 166 -0.56 22.21 8.45
C ALA A 166 -0.43 22.15 9.98
N ARG A 167 -1.04 23.11 10.72
CA ARG A 167 -1.00 23.13 12.19
C ARG A 167 -1.82 22.01 12.82
N GLU A 168 -2.94 21.64 12.21
CA GLU A 168 -3.76 20.52 12.66
C GLU A 168 -3.10 19.18 12.38
N LEU A 169 -2.45 19.04 11.22
CA LEU A 169 -1.63 17.88 10.88
C LEU A 169 -0.50 17.73 11.91
N GLU A 170 0.30 18.78 12.13
CA GLU A 170 1.38 18.81 13.12
C GLU A 170 0.89 18.39 14.52
N ARG A 171 -0.15 19.05 15.03
CA ARG A 171 -0.73 18.72 16.35
C ARG A 171 -1.19 17.27 16.43
N THR A 172 -1.78 16.75 15.35
CA THR A 172 -2.25 15.37 15.29
C THR A 172 -1.08 14.40 15.33
N LEU A 173 -0.05 14.60 14.51
CA LEU A 173 1.12 13.73 14.48
C LEU A 173 1.88 13.72 15.81
N HIS A 174 2.04 14.88 16.47
CA HIS A 174 2.64 14.97 17.79
C HIS A 174 1.87 14.15 18.85
N LYS A 175 0.53 14.24 18.87
CA LYS A 175 -0.28 13.46 19.81
C LYS A 175 -0.03 11.96 19.71
N TYR A 176 0.01 11.43 18.48
CA TYR A 176 0.28 9.99 18.28
C TYR A 176 1.74 9.64 18.59
N ALA A 177 2.69 10.47 18.15
CA ALA A 177 4.10 10.26 18.44
C ALA A 177 4.36 10.20 19.95
N ASP A 178 3.75 11.10 20.74
CA ASP A 178 3.90 11.14 22.20
C ASP A 178 3.45 9.86 22.90
N ILE A 179 2.38 9.24 22.40
CA ILE A 179 1.83 8.00 22.96
C ILE A 179 2.77 6.82 22.66
N ILE A 180 3.28 6.75 21.43
CA ILE A 180 3.96 5.54 20.93
C ILE A 180 5.49 5.57 21.14
N ARG A 181 6.08 6.75 21.39
CA ARG A 181 7.54 6.94 21.51
C ARG A 181 8.19 6.01 22.54
N GLY A 182 7.53 5.83 23.69
CA GLY A 182 8.03 4.96 24.76
C GLY A 182 8.09 3.47 24.39
N PHE A 183 7.42 3.06 23.32
CA PHE A 183 7.40 1.68 22.83
C PHE A 183 8.34 1.46 21.62
N GLY A 184 9.00 2.51 21.12
CA GLY A 184 9.79 2.45 19.88
C GLY A 184 8.95 2.18 18.62
N TRP A 185 7.64 2.40 18.70
CA TRP A 185 6.70 2.15 17.62
C TRP A 185 6.83 3.16 16.48
N VAL A 186 6.44 2.71 15.29
CA VAL A 186 6.42 3.46 14.04
C VAL A 186 5.10 4.20 13.88
N LEU A 187 5.16 5.45 13.43
CA LEU A 187 4.00 6.18 12.95
C LEU A 187 3.83 5.92 11.44
N GLN A 188 2.88 5.06 11.06
CA GLN A 188 2.59 4.77 9.66
C GLN A 188 1.57 5.78 9.10
N LEU A 189 1.89 6.39 7.96
CA LEU A 189 1.05 7.41 7.32
C LEU A 189 0.67 7.00 5.90
N TYR A 190 -0.63 6.99 5.62
CA TYR A 190 -1.12 7.03 4.24
C TYR A 190 -1.58 8.44 3.91
N ALA A 191 -0.69 9.22 3.28
CA ALA A 191 -0.89 10.61 2.92
C ALA A 191 -0.51 10.86 1.45
N PRO A 192 -1.18 11.77 0.73
CA PRO A 192 -0.78 12.18 -0.61
C PRO A 192 0.63 12.80 -0.65
N MET A 193 1.36 12.60 -1.75
CA MET A 193 2.74 13.13 -1.90
C MET A 193 2.80 14.67 -1.80
N GLN A 194 1.73 15.37 -2.18
CA GLN A 194 1.66 16.83 -2.05
C GLN A 194 1.76 17.33 -0.61
N ASN A 195 1.56 16.46 0.40
CA ASN A 195 1.70 16.80 1.82
C ASN A 195 3.17 16.68 2.31
N MET A 196 4.09 16.14 1.52
CA MET A 196 5.48 15.96 1.92
C MET A 196 6.21 17.26 2.32
N PRO A 197 5.94 18.44 1.73
CA PRO A 197 6.53 19.69 2.20
C PRO A 197 6.17 20.03 3.66
N ASP A 198 4.91 19.87 4.05
CA ASP A 198 4.50 20.07 5.46
C ASP A 198 5.15 19.01 6.37
N LEU A 199 5.15 17.75 5.94
CA LEU A 199 5.75 16.64 6.70
C LEU A 199 7.26 16.78 6.87
N LEU A 200 7.98 17.37 5.90
CA LEU A 200 9.41 17.66 5.99
C LEU A 200 9.74 18.55 7.19
N HIS A 201 8.82 19.46 7.56
CA HIS A 201 8.98 20.31 8.74
C HIS A 201 8.56 19.60 10.04
N ILE A 202 7.59 18.69 9.98
CA ILE A 202 6.99 18.07 11.17
C ILE A 202 7.77 16.83 11.62
N ILE A 203 8.07 15.90 10.71
CA ILE A 203 8.63 14.57 11.03
C ILE A 203 9.89 14.64 11.90
N PRO A 204 10.87 15.52 11.63
CA PRO A 204 12.10 15.61 12.44
C PRO A 204 11.84 15.92 13.93
N GLN A 205 10.68 16.50 14.25
CA GLN A 205 10.31 16.92 15.60
C GLN A 205 9.58 15.83 16.40
N LEU A 206 9.14 14.74 15.75
CA LEU A 206 8.29 13.72 16.38
C LEU A 206 9.05 12.78 17.32
N GLY A 207 10.35 12.56 17.05
CA GLY A 207 11.18 11.63 17.82
C GLY A 207 10.76 10.16 17.68
N VAL A 208 10.12 9.79 16.57
CA VAL A 208 9.74 8.41 16.22
C VAL A 208 10.05 8.16 14.75
N LYS A 209 10.23 6.90 14.37
CA LYS A 209 10.28 6.50 12.95
C LYS A 209 8.92 6.74 12.30
N VAL A 210 8.92 7.24 11.07
CA VAL A 210 7.71 7.40 10.25
C VAL A 210 7.79 6.47 9.05
N CYS A 211 6.68 5.83 8.67
CA CYS A 211 6.63 4.99 7.47
C CYS A 211 5.50 5.46 6.55
N LEU A 212 5.83 5.85 5.32
CA LEU A 212 4.90 6.34 4.31
C LEU A 212 4.39 5.18 3.44
N ASP A 213 3.08 5.03 3.35
CA ASP A 213 2.43 3.99 2.56
C ASP A 213 2.55 4.26 1.05
N HIS A 214 2.75 3.20 0.25
CA HIS A 214 2.55 3.14 -1.20
C HIS A 214 3.27 4.25 -2.00
N PHE A 215 4.61 4.25 -1.99
CA PHE A 215 5.44 5.29 -2.64
C PHE A 215 5.12 6.73 -2.17
N ALA A 216 4.55 6.89 -0.97
CA ALA A 216 4.00 8.15 -0.48
C ALA A 216 2.88 8.74 -1.36
N LYS A 217 2.13 7.88 -2.06
CA LYS A 217 0.97 8.22 -2.90
C LYS A 217 1.21 9.40 -3.86
N PRO A 218 2.05 9.22 -4.90
CA PRO A 218 2.14 10.19 -5.99
C PRO A 218 0.82 10.31 -6.75
N THR A 219 0.69 11.42 -7.49
CA THR A 219 -0.24 11.56 -8.61
C THR A 219 0.58 11.44 -9.89
N LEU A 220 0.48 10.29 -10.57
CA LEU A 220 1.26 10.00 -11.78
C LEU A 220 0.51 10.44 -13.04
N PRO A 221 1.23 10.82 -14.12
CA PRO A 221 0.62 11.03 -15.43
C PRO A 221 -0.01 9.74 -15.95
N SER A 222 -1.15 9.86 -16.64
CA SER A 222 -1.83 8.72 -17.26
C SER A 222 -0.99 8.09 -18.38
N SER A 223 -0.86 6.76 -18.34
CA SER A 223 -0.15 5.92 -19.32
C SER A 223 -0.67 6.06 -20.76
N SER A 224 -1.93 6.45 -20.91
CA SER A 224 -2.62 6.61 -22.20
C SER A 224 -2.26 7.89 -22.98
N SER A 225 -1.50 8.80 -22.37
CA SER A 225 -1.05 10.05 -22.99
C SER A 225 0.07 9.86 -24.03
N SER A 226 0.71 8.68 -24.05
CA SER A 226 1.88 8.39 -24.89
C SER A 226 1.54 7.68 -26.22
N SER A 227 0.26 7.42 -26.50
CA SER A 227 -0.16 6.65 -27.68
C SER A 227 -1.48 7.14 -28.30
N SER A 228 -1.65 8.46 -28.42
CA SER A 228 -2.74 9.05 -29.21
C SER A 228 -2.24 10.19 -30.12
N SER A 229 -1.53 9.81 -31.18
CA SER A 229 -1.41 10.63 -32.38
C SER A 229 -1.39 9.73 -33.63
N SER A 230 -2.56 9.26 -34.02
CA SER A 230 -2.78 8.64 -35.33
C SER A 230 -4.17 8.99 -35.85
N SER A 231 -4.30 10.18 -36.43
CA SER A 231 -5.08 10.41 -37.67
C SER A 231 -5.18 11.91 -37.99
N SER A 232 -4.29 12.43 -38.84
CA SER A 232 -4.65 13.20 -40.04
C SER A 232 -3.38 13.70 -40.73
N SER A 233 -3.22 13.27 -41.98
CA SER A 233 -2.16 13.64 -42.90
C SER A 233 -2.47 14.95 -43.60
N SER A 234 -1.56 15.93 -43.57
CA SER A 234 -1.01 16.60 -44.77
C SER A 234 0.06 17.66 -44.44
N SER A 235 1.26 17.41 -44.99
CA SER A 235 2.20 18.36 -45.61
C SER A 235 2.72 19.57 -44.81
N SER A 236 3.98 19.51 -44.37
CA SER A 236 5.10 20.39 -44.81
C SER A 236 6.27 20.36 -43.80
N SER A 237 7.49 20.37 -44.32
CA SER A 237 8.77 20.21 -43.62
C SER A 237 9.03 21.21 -42.48
N SER A 238 9.35 20.69 -41.30
CA SER A 238 10.57 21.07 -40.54
C SER A 238 10.74 20.12 -39.36
N SER A 239 11.98 19.65 -39.24
CA SER A 239 12.51 18.92 -38.09
C SER A 239 12.13 19.59 -36.78
N LEU A 240 11.47 18.84 -35.90
CA LEU A 240 11.84 18.64 -34.50
C LEU A 240 11.03 17.44 -34.04
N SER A 241 11.69 16.28 -33.87
CA SER A 241 11.07 15.17 -33.17
C SER A 241 10.77 15.66 -31.75
N LEU A 242 9.49 15.83 -31.41
CA LEU A 242 9.10 16.09 -30.03
C LEU A 242 9.43 14.83 -29.23
N SER A 243 10.66 14.80 -28.74
CA SER A 243 11.08 13.97 -27.62
C SER A 243 10.03 14.15 -26.54
N SER A 244 9.19 13.15 -26.32
CA SER A 244 8.47 13.00 -25.06
C SER A 244 9.54 13.00 -23.98
N SER A 245 9.70 14.15 -23.31
CA SER A 245 10.78 14.33 -22.33
C SER A 245 10.67 13.21 -21.31
N PRO A 246 11.79 12.59 -20.92
CA PRO A 246 11.77 11.49 -19.97
C PRO A 246 11.03 11.95 -18.70
N PHE A 247 10.23 11.05 -18.11
CA PHE A 247 9.50 11.35 -16.88
C PHE A 247 10.46 11.82 -15.79
N ASN A 248 10.26 13.05 -15.32
CA ASN A 248 11.06 13.64 -14.25
C ASN A 248 10.28 13.58 -12.93
N PRO A 249 10.68 12.75 -11.95
CA PRO A 249 9.94 12.61 -10.70
C PRO A 249 10.03 13.88 -9.84
N TYR A 250 11.07 14.70 -9.98
CA TYR A 250 11.23 15.97 -9.25
C TYR A 250 10.23 17.06 -9.70
N ALA A 251 9.53 16.84 -10.82
CA ALA A 251 8.40 17.69 -11.22
C ALA A 251 7.11 17.36 -10.43
N LEU A 252 7.05 16.23 -9.74
CA LEU A 252 5.90 15.89 -8.90
C LEU A 252 5.89 16.75 -7.61
N PRO A 253 4.75 17.37 -7.27
CA PRO A 253 4.61 18.11 -6.01
C PRO A 253 4.95 17.24 -4.80
N GLY A 254 5.95 17.68 -4.02
CA GLY A 254 6.40 17.02 -2.80
C GLY A 254 7.47 15.95 -2.97
N PHE A 255 7.85 15.56 -4.19
CA PHE A 255 8.86 14.51 -4.39
C PHE A 255 10.24 14.91 -3.85
N THR A 256 10.67 16.15 -4.08
CA THR A 256 11.92 16.68 -3.49
C THR A 256 11.91 16.60 -1.97
N SER A 257 10.79 16.93 -1.33
CA SER A 257 10.64 16.83 0.13
C SER A 257 10.67 15.38 0.62
N LEU A 258 10.13 14.44 -0.17
CA LEU A 258 10.23 13.01 0.12
C LEU A 258 11.68 12.52 0.11
N ILE A 259 12.46 12.93 -0.90
CA ILE A 259 13.89 12.61 -0.97
C ILE A 259 14.62 13.17 0.25
N SER A 260 14.41 14.45 0.60
CA SER A 260 15.01 15.03 1.80
C SER A 260 14.61 14.32 3.10
N LEU A 261 13.37 13.83 3.21
CA LEU A 261 12.92 13.05 4.37
C LEU A 261 13.60 11.69 4.49
N LEU A 262 13.88 11.03 3.35
CA LEU A 262 14.62 9.77 3.31
C LEU A 262 16.08 9.96 3.71
N GLU A 263 16.74 11.01 3.19
CA GLU A 263 18.13 11.34 3.49
C GLU A 263 18.37 11.67 4.97
N GLN A 264 17.34 12.13 5.68
CA GLN A 264 17.38 12.35 7.13
C GLN A 264 17.38 11.04 7.96
N GLY A 265 17.03 9.91 7.34
CA GLY A 265 17.20 8.56 7.91
C GLY A 265 16.09 8.06 8.84
N SER A 266 15.16 8.90 9.30
CA SER A 266 14.05 8.50 10.18
C SER A 266 12.73 8.20 9.47
N THR A 267 12.66 8.47 8.16
CA THR A 267 11.46 8.25 7.34
C THR A 267 11.65 7.04 6.46
N TYR A 268 10.69 6.14 6.46
CA TYR A 268 10.65 4.94 5.62
C TYR A 268 9.56 5.07 4.56
N VAL A 269 9.71 4.36 3.44
CA VAL A 269 8.71 4.31 2.36
C VAL A 269 8.41 2.85 2.01
N LYS A 270 7.12 2.52 1.88
CA LYS A 270 6.68 1.22 1.39
C LYS A 270 6.62 1.21 -0.13
N ILE A 271 7.48 0.41 -0.75
CA ILE A 271 7.44 0.07 -2.18
C ILE A 271 6.35 -0.99 -2.37
N SER A 272 5.13 -0.54 -2.67
CA SER A 272 3.92 -1.35 -2.56
C SER A 272 2.75 -0.82 -3.39
N ALA A 273 1.73 -1.66 -3.56
CA ALA A 273 0.42 -1.32 -4.13
C ALA A 273 0.47 -0.54 -5.48
N PRO A 274 1.24 -0.99 -6.48
CA PRO A 274 1.43 -0.25 -7.74
C PRO A 274 0.12 0.03 -8.48
N TYR A 275 -0.84 -0.91 -8.38
CA TYR A 275 -2.17 -0.84 -8.99
C TYR A 275 -3.06 0.28 -8.43
N ARG A 276 -2.69 0.88 -7.28
CA ARG A 276 -3.35 2.08 -6.73
C ARG A 276 -2.77 3.37 -7.31
N LEU A 277 -1.67 3.30 -8.05
CA LEU A 277 -0.87 4.44 -8.51
C LEU A 277 -0.85 4.57 -10.03
N SER A 278 -0.82 3.44 -10.74
CA SER A 278 -0.72 3.39 -12.20
C SER A 278 -1.42 2.14 -12.75
N ASP A 279 -1.93 2.24 -13.98
CA ASP A 279 -2.42 1.11 -14.78
C ASP A 279 -1.35 0.57 -15.76
N ASP A 280 -0.15 1.15 -15.75
CA ASP A 280 0.98 0.73 -16.58
C ASP A 280 1.53 -0.64 -16.14
N PRO A 281 1.39 -1.70 -16.95
CA PRO A 281 1.87 -3.04 -16.61
C PRO A 281 3.41 -3.16 -16.62
N GLN A 282 4.12 -2.18 -17.18
CA GLN A 282 5.58 -2.15 -17.20
C GLN A 282 6.16 -1.32 -16.05
N PHE A 283 5.32 -0.63 -15.27
CA PHE A 283 5.71 0.17 -14.13
C PHE A 283 6.73 1.28 -14.46
N GLN A 284 6.73 1.86 -15.67
CA GLN A 284 7.76 2.79 -16.15
C GLN A 284 7.94 4.00 -15.24
N HIS A 285 6.85 4.65 -14.82
CA HIS A 285 6.93 5.79 -13.89
C HIS A 285 7.35 5.34 -12.48
N LEU A 286 6.89 4.18 -12.02
CA LEU A 286 7.23 3.65 -10.71
C LEU A 286 8.69 3.16 -10.65
N ASP A 287 9.25 2.70 -11.77
CA ASP A 287 10.65 2.34 -11.93
C ASP A 287 11.54 3.56 -11.66
N VAL A 288 11.25 4.67 -12.34
CA VAL A 288 11.99 5.93 -12.15
C VAL A 288 11.89 6.41 -10.70
N LEU A 289 10.70 6.35 -10.09
CA LEU A 289 10.53 6.69 -8.67
C LEU A 289 11.32 5.74 -7.76
N ALA A 290 11.21 4.42 -7.96
CA ALA A 290 11.85 3.41 -7.13
C ALA A 290 13.37 3.60 -7.10
N ARG A 291 14.00 3.86 -8.25
CA ARG A 291 15.45 4.10 -8.33
C ARG A 291 15.89 5.34 -7.59
N GLU A 292 15.18 6.45 -7.75
CA GLU A 292 15.52 7.68 -7.01
C GLU A 292 15.37 7.48 -5.50
N LEU A 293 14.32 6.78 -5.06
CA LEU A 293 14.14 6.43 -3.65
C LEU A 293 15.26 5.49 -3.15
N MET A 294 15.68 4.50 -3.94
CA MET A 294 16.76 3.59 -3.58
C MET A 294 18.10 4.32 -3.44
N ARG A 295 18.41 5.25 -4.34
CA ARG A 295 19.62 6.09 -4.29
C ARG A 295 19.65 6.97 -3.04
N ALA A 296 18.53 7.61 -2.74
CA ALA A 296 18.43 8.55 -1.63
C ALA A 296 18.35 7.86 -0.25
N GLY A 297 17.68 6.71 -0.16
CA GLY A 297 17.30 6.09 1.11
C GLY A 297 17.29 4.56 1.10
N LYS A 298 18.37 3.92 0.60
CA LYS A 298 18.48 2.45 0.52
C LYS A 298 18.23 1.69 1.83
N GLU A 299 18.36 2.33 2.99
CA GLU A 299 18.13 1.73 4.32
C GLU A 299 16.72 2.01 4.85
N GLN A 300 15.93 2.77 4.09
CA GLN A 300 14.62 3.30 4.49
C GLN A 300 13.47 2.77 3.61
N LEU A 301 13.73 1.81 2.73
CA LEU A 301 12.70 1.22 1.86
C LEU A 301 12.30 -0.17 2.30
N VAL A 302 11.00 -0.46 2.32
CA VAL A 302 10.47 -1.80 2.58
C VAL A 302 9.50 -2.23 1.50
N PHE A 303 9.51 -3.51 1.12
CA PHE A 303 8.53 -4.08 0.21
C PHE A 303 7.21 -4.40 0.92
N ALA A 304 6.09 -4.29 0.20
CA ALA A 304 4.83 -4.89 0.64
C ALA A 304 3.86 -5.22 -0.50
N THR A 305 3.04 -6.26 -0.32
CA THR A 305 2.06 -6.69 -1.35
C THR A 305 0.80 -5.84 -1.34
N ASP A 306 0.39 -5.35 -0.16
CA ASP A 306 -0.93 -4.75 0.10
C ASP A 306 -2.09 -5.74 -0.14
N TRP A 307 -1.85 -7.03 0.08
CA TRP A 307 -2.90 -8.06 0.10
C TRP A 307 -3.99 -7.68 1.11
N PRO A 308 -5.29 -7.90 0.83
CA PRO A 308 -5.89 -8.67 -0.26
C PRO A 308 -6.24 -7.81 -1.48
N HIS A 309 -5.54 -6.70 -1.70
CA HIS A 309 -5.78 -5.78 -2.82
C HIS A 309 -7.21 -5.24 -2.82
N THR A 310 -7.69 -4.79 -1.66
CA THR A 310 -9.07 -4.38 -1.44
C THR A 310 -9.55 -3.37 -2.50
N ARG A 311 -10.71 -3.64 -3.13
CA ARG A 311 -11.29 -2.89 -4.26
C ARG A 311 -10.59 -3.06 -5.61
N PHE A 312 -9.57 -3.92 -5.66
CA PHE A 312 -8.80 -4.31 -6.82
C PHE A 312 -8.66 -5.84 -6.84
N GLU A 313 -9.80 -6.54 -6.66
CA GLU A 313 -9.79 -7.99 -6.56
C GLU A 313 -9.25 -8.63 -7.85
N GLY A 314 -8.42 -9.67 -7.70
CA GLY A 314 -7.81 -10.39 -8.83
C GLY A 314 -6.49 -9.80 -9.33
N VAL A 315 -5.94 -8.77 -8.68
CA VAL A 315 -4.57 -8.33 -8.93
C VAL A 315 -3.59 -9.48 -8.66
N ASP A 316 -2.72 -9.73 -9.65
CA ASP A 316 -1.51 -10.52 -9.50
C ASP A 316 -0.35 -9.57 -9.16
N ILE A 317 0.21 -9.73 -7.96
CA ILE A 317 1.31 -8.88 -7.48
C ILE A 317 2.69 -9.40 -7.88
N ALA A 318 2.79 -10.65 -8.36
CA ALA A 318 4.08 -11.27 -8.67
C ALA A 318 4.89 -10.45 -9.70
N PRO A 319 4.31 -9.91 -10.80
CA PRO A 319 5.05 -9.05 -11.74
C PRO A 319 5.66 -7.80 -11.09
N PHE A 320 5.05 -7.27 -10.03
CA PHE A 320 5.61 -6.12 -9.30
C PHE A 320 6.77 -6.53 -8.39
N ALA A 321 6.68 -7.69 -7.72
CA ALA A 321 7.80 -8.22 -6.95
C ALA A 321 9.01 -8.52 -7.85
N GLU A 322 8.78 -9.06 -9.05
CA GLU A 322 9.81 -9.25 -10.08
C GLU A 322 10.44 -7.92 -10.52
N ALA A 323 9.63 -6.89 -10.72
CA ALA A 323 10.14 -5.56 -11.05
C ALA A 323 11.02 -5.01 -9.92
N CYS A 324 10.61 -5.17 -8.65
CA CYS A 324 11.39 -4.75 -7.50
C CYS A 324 12.75 -5.46 -7.41
N LEU A 325 12.80 -6.79 -7.64
CA LEU A 325 14.06 -7.53 -7.67
C LEU A 325 14.99 -7.04 -8.78
N ARG A 326 14.45 -6.79 -9.97
CA ARG A 326 15.22 -6.25 -11.09
C ARG A 326 15.77 -4.85 -10.79
N TRP A 327 14.95 -3.95 -10.23
CA TRP A 327 15.41 -2.63 -9.79
C TRP A 327 16.52 -2.72 -8.74
N CYS A 328 16.39 -3.65 -7.78
CA CYS A 328 17.43 -3.88 -6.78
C CYS A 328 18.75 -4.35 -7.40
N ALA A 329 18.69 -5.32 -8.32
CA ALA A 329 19.86 -5.89 -8.98
C ALA A 329 20.62 -4.84 -9.81
N GLU A 330 19.89 -3.87 -10.39
CA GLU A 330 20.48 -2.78 -11.16
C GLU A 330 21.06 -1.66 -10.28
N GLU A 331 20.64 -1.53 -9.01
CA GLU A 331 21.15 -0.53 -8.07
C GLU A 331 22.42 -1.02 -7.37
N ASP A 332 22.33 -2.07 -6.54
CA ASP A 332 23.49 -2.71 -5.92
C ASP A 332 23.20 -4.13 -5.42
N ALA A 333 24.24 -4.96 -5.30
CA ALA A 333 24.13 -6.37 -4.92
C ALA A 333 23.44 -6.63 -3.56
N GLY A 334 23.45 -5.66 -2.64
CA GLY A 334 22.80 -5.76 -1.33
C GLY A 334 21.39 -5.15 -1.28
N MET A 335 20.91 -4.53 -2.36
CA MET A 335 19.65 -3.78 -2.31
C MET A 335 18.44 -4.69 -2.10
N ALA A 336 18.43 -5.91 -2.67
CA ALA A 336 17.35 -6.87 -2.46
C ALA A 336 17.24 -7.29 -0.98
N GLU A 337 18.38 -7.60 -0.35
CA GLU A 337 18.45 -7.90 1.10
C GLU A 337 17.92 -6.75 1.95
N ARG A 338 18.18 -5.50 1.56
CA ARG A 338 17.66 -4.31 2.26
C ARG A 338 16.15 -4.18 2.08
N LEU A 339 15.68 -4.14 0.83
CA LEU A 339 14.28 -3.88 0.50
C LEU A 339 13.33 -4.95 1.04
N PHE A 340 13.69 -6.22 0.88
CA PHE A 340 12.80 -7.34 1.24
C PHE A 340 12.99 -7.82 2.68
N ARG A 341 14.08 -7.46 3.36
CA ARG A 341 14.36 -7.99 4.71
C ARG A 341 14.94 -6.99 5.69
N ARG A 342 16.20 -6.57 5.52
CA ARG A 342 16.96 -5.89 6.59
C ARG A 342 16.32 -4.59 7.04
N ASN A 343 15.75 -3.83 6.10
CA ASN A 343 15.08 -2.58 6.43
C ASN A 343 13.78 -2.83 7.21
N ALA A 344 13.06 -3.92 6.90
CA ALA A 344 11.88 -4.32 7.63
C ALA A 344 12.25 -4.81 9.04
N GLU A 345 13.34 -5.56 9.20
CA GLU A 345 13.86 -5.98 10.51
C GLU A 345 14.15 -4.77 11.41
N VAL A 346 14.80 -3.73 10.87
CA VAL A 346 15.07 -2.48 11.60
C VAL A 346 13.78 -1.67 11.85
N LEU A 347 12.94 -1.51 10.83
CA LEU A 347 11.72 -0.71 10.93
C LEU A 347 10.77 -1.29 11.98
N TRP A 348 10.58 -2.60 11.97
CA TRP A 348 9.62 -3.32 12.80
C TRP A 348 10.22 -3.93 14.06
N ASP A 349 11.42 -3.50 14.47
CA ASP A 349 12.05 -3.92 15.73
C ASP A 349 12.08 -5.46 15.86
N VAL A 350 12.66 -6.09 14.83
CA VAL A 350 12.91 -7.53 14.80
C VAL A 350 14.26 -7.78 15.43
N LYS A 351 14.30 -8.61 16.46
CA LYS A 351 15.56 -8.99 17.10
C LYS A 351 16.31 -9.94 16.16
N PRO A 352 17.61 -9.76 15.96
CA PRO A 352 18.44 -10.77 15.28
C PRO A 352 18.31 -12.10 16.03
N GLU A 353 18.18 -13.19 15.28
CA GLU A 353 18.19 -14.56 15.82
C GLU A 353 19.56 -14.97 16.36
#